data_AF-R5QL97-F1
#
_entry.id   AF-R5QL97-F1
#
_cell.length_a   1.000
_cell.length_b   1.000
_cell.length_c   1.000
_cell.angle_alpha   90.00
_cell.angle_beta   90.00
_cell.angle_gamma   90.00
#
_symmetry.space_group_name_H-M   'P 1'
#
loop_
_entity.id
_entity.type
_entity.pdbx_description
1 polymer ?
#
loop_
_entity_poly.entity_id
_entity_poly.type
_entity_poly.pdbx_seq_one_letter_code
_entity_poly.pdbx_strand_id
1 'polypeptide(L)'
;MSKKEAIQAADYDEEMTVTMELEDGESVTCAIITILTVNEKDYIILLPLDEKGENEDGEVWIYGYKEDESDPNAEPELFFIEDEDEYDAVSDAFDEYLDQVEFDELIDESSKGSR
;
A
#
# COMPACT_ATOMS: atom_id res chain seq x y z
N MET A 1 -2.50 23.89 -14.98
CA MET A 1 -3.19 24.42 -13.79
C MET A 1 -3.22 23.26 -12.82
N SER A 2 -2.52 23.39 -11.68
CA SER A 2 -2.40 22.34 -10.66
C SER A 2 -3.79 21.91 -10.19
N LYS A 3 -4.17 20.67 -10.52
CA LYS A 3 -5.14 19.94 -9.72
C LYS A 3 -4.42 19.52 -8.44
N LYS A 4 -5.06 19.80 -7.31
CA LYS A 4 -4.65 19.38 -5.98
C LYS A 4 -5.57 18.22 -5.64
N GLU A 5 -5.03 17.03 -5.52
CA GLU A 5 -5.75 15.86 -5.05
C GLU A 5 -5.56 15.78 -3.55
N ALA A 6 -6.61 16.18 -2.83
CA ALA A 6 -6.62 16.17 -1.38
C ALA A 6 -6.62 14.72 -0.88
N ILE A 7 -5.54 14.34 -0.23
CA ILE A 7 -5.45 13.07 0.50
C ILE A 7 -6.20 13.29 1.81
N GLN A 8 -7.48 12.91 1.85
CA GLN A 8 -8.28 13.06 3.04
C GLN A 8 -8.04 11.88 3.98
N ALA A 9 -6.99 12.01 4.81
CA ALA A 9 -6.79 11.13 5.95
C ALA A 9 -7.92 11.35 6.97
N ALA A 10 -8.94 10.48 6.93
CA ALA A 10 -10.01 10.42 7.91
C ALA A 10 -9.87 9.14 8.75
N ASP A 11 -9.85 9.35 10.06
CA ASP A 11 -10.07 8.40 11.17
C ASP A 11 -9.14 7.17 11.31
N TYR A 12 -8.41 7.15 12.41
CA TYR A 12 -7.40 6.17 12.84
C TYR A 12 -7.95 4.77 13.25
N ASP A 13 -9.11 4.37 12.71
CA ASP A 13 -9.73 3.04 12.92
C ASP A 13 -10.38 2.48 11.63
N GLU A 14 -10.33 3.24 10.52
CA GLU A 14 -10.87 2.86 9.22
C GLU A 14 -9.70 2.46 8.30
N GLU A 15 -9.85 1.37 7.54
CA GLU A 15 -8.83 0.84 6.61
C GLU A 15 -8.20 1.99 5.79
N MET A 16 -6.87 2.16 5.91
CA MET A 16 -6.17 3.26 5.25
C MET A 16 -6.30 3.10 3.74
N THR A 17 -7.12 3.97 3.11
CA THR A 17 -7.35 3.98 1.67
C THR A 17 -6.81 5.25 1.05
N VAL A 18 -6.32 5.14 -0.18
CA VAL A 18 -5.87 6.27 -1.01
C VAL A 18 -6.69 6.29 -2.29
N THR A 19 -7.09 7.48 -2.72
CA THR A 19 -7.71 7.68 -4.03
C THR A 19 -6.66 8.21 -5.00
N MET A 20 -6.50 7.54 -6.14
CA MET A 20 -5.58 7.96 -7.19
C MET A 20 -6.36 8.38 -8.44
N GLU A 21 -6.11 9.58 -8.98
CA GLU A 21 -6.56 9.95 -10.32
C GLU A 21 -5.64 9.32 -11.39
N LEU A 22 -6.24 8.51 -12.28
CA LEU A 22 -5.59 7.92 -13.45
C LEU A 22 -5.50 8.94 -14.60
N GLU A 23 -4.59 8.70 -15.54
CA GLU A 23 -4.38 9.59 -16.70
C GLU A 23 -5.62 9.73 -17.62
N ASP A 24 -6.52 8.74 -17.62
CA ASP A 24 -7.78 8.80 -18.38
C ASP A 24 -8.85 9.69 -17.70
N GLY A 25 -8.59 10.15 -16.47
CA GLY A 25 -9.51 10.96 -15.67
C GLY A 25 -10.46 10.15 -14.78
N GLU A 26 -10.28 8.84 -14.72
CA GLU A 26 -10.93 7.96 -13.74
C GLU A 26 -10.19 8.03 -12.39
N SER A 27 -10.92 7.82 -11.29
CA SER A 27 -10.34 7.73 -9.95
C SER A 27 -10.50 6.32 -9.42
N VAL A 28 -9.40 5.71 -8.97
CA VAL A 28 -9.41 4.39 -8.34
C VAL A 28 -9.16 4.54 -6.85
N THR A 29 -9.94 3.84 -6.04
CA THR A 29 -9.70 3.76 -4.59
C THR A 29 -8.87 2.53 -4.32
N CYS A 30 -7.74 2.69 -3.65
CA CYS A 30 -6.85 1.60 -3.29
C CYS A 30 -6.76 1.49 -1.77
N ALA A 31 -6.82 0.26 -1.25
CA ALA A 31 -6.43 -0.01 0.13
C ALA A 31 -4.91 -0.07 0.24
N ILE A 32 -4.38 0.54 1.30
CA ILE A 32 -2.96 0.46 1.63
C ILE A 32 -2.72 -0.85 2.37
N ILE A 33 -1.97 -1.76 1.74
CA ILE A 33 -1.65 -3.06 2.33
C ILE A 33 -0.51 -2.91 3.33
N THR A 34 0.61 -2.34 2.89
CA THR A 34 1.78 -2.09 3.73
C THR A 34 2.75 -1.11 3.04
N ILE A 35 3.71 -0.59 3.81
CA ILE A 35 4.83 0.22 3.32
C ILE A 35 6.11 -0.52 3.71
N LEU A 36 6.95 -0.83 2.71
CA LEU A 36 8.20 -1.56 2.88
C LEU A 36 9.39 -0.68 2.52
N THR A 37 10.44 -0.74 3.33
CA THR A 37 11.71 -0.10 3.03
C THR A 37 12.67 -1.12 2.41
N VAL A 38 13.02 -0.93 1.13
CA VAL A 38 13.94 -1.80 0.39
C VAL A 38 15.06 -0.95 -0.21
N ASN A 39 16.32 -1.34 0.01
CA ASN A 39 17.49 -0.58 -0.48
C ASN A 39 17.45 0.92 -0.11
N GLU A 40 17.09 1.25 1.14
CA GLU A 40 17.02 2.63 1.65
C GLU A 40 15.98 3.52 0.97
N LYS A 41 15.02 2.92 0.25
CA LYS A 41 13.86 3.59 -0.35
C LYS A 41 12.59 2.97 0.18
N ASP A 42 11.56 3.80 0.34
CA ASP A 42 10.25 3.33 0.77
C ASP A 42 9.35 3.06 -0.43
N TYR A 43 8.54 2.01 -0.31
CA TYR A 43 7.59 1.57 -1.33
C TYR A 43 6.26 1.27 -0.66
N ILE A 44 5.18 1.64 -1.33
CA ILE A 44 3.83 1.39 -0.89
C ILE A 44 3.19 0.32 -1.78
N ILE A 45 2.53 -0.64 -1.15
CA ILE A 45 1.78 -1.69 -1.81
C ILE A 45 0.28 -1.37 -1.66
N LEU A 46 -0.36 -1.21 -2.81
CA LEU A 46 -1.74 -0.76 -2.93
C LEU A 46 -2.60 -1.86 -3.54
N LEU A 47 -3.77 -2.11 -2.97
CA LEU A 47 -4.75 -3.03 -3.53
C LEU A 47 -5.88 -2.20 -4.17
N PRO A 48 -5.99 -2.17 -5.51
CA PRO A 48 -7.07 -1.45 -6.19
C PRO A 48 -8.41 -2.10 -5.84
N LEU A 49 -9.36 -1.29 -5.41
CA LEU A 49 -10.70 -1.75 -5.03
C LEU A 49 -11.71 -1.35 -6.11
N ASP A 50 -12.72 -2.20 -6.29
CA ASP A 50 -13.88 -1.91 -7.12
C ASP A 50 -14.86 -0.96 -6.40
N GLU A 51 -16.00 -0.67 -7.05
CA GLU A 51 -17.05 0.21 -6.49
C GLU A 51 -17.65 -0.29 -5.16
N LYS A 52 -17.43 -1.56 -4.80
CA LYS A 52 -17.89 -2.17 -3.54
C LYS A 52 -16.79 -2.25 -2.50
N GLY A 53 -15.57 -1.84 -2.81
CA GLY A 53 -14.42 -2.02 -1.93
C GLY A 53 -13.81 -3.43 -2.01
N GLU A 54 -14.12 -4.21 -3.05
CA GLU A 54 -13.60 -5.58 -3.22
C GLU A 54 -12.50 -5.58 -4.29
N ASN A 55 -11.53 -6.50 -4.17
CA ASN A 55 -10.54 -6.78 -5.20
C ASN A 55 -10.72 -8.24 -5.66
N GLU A 56 -11.10 -8.43 -6.93
CA GLU A 56 -11.42 -9.78 -7.45
C GLU A 56 -10.20 -10.53 -8.01
N ASP A 57 -9.11 -9.83 -8.36
CA ASP A 57 -7.95 -10.43 -9.05
C ASP A 57 -6.78 -10.78 -8.11
N GLY A 58 -6.77 -10.21 -6.90
CA GLY A 58 -5.64 -10.27 -5.97
C GLY A 58 -4.43 -9.42 -6.41
N GLU A 59 -4.54 -8.69 -7.53
CA GLU A 59 -3.45 -7.90 -8.07
C GLU A 59 -3.20 -6.66 -7.20
N VAL A 60 -1.95 -6.47 -6.78
CA VAL A 60 -1.48 -5.29 -6.06
C VAL A 60 -0.64 -4.42 -6.98
N TRP A 61 -0.64 -3.12 -6.69
CA TRP A 61 0.21 -2.15 -7.36
C TRP A 61 1.31 -1.68 -6.40
N ILE A 62 2.55 -1.70 -6.90
CA ILE A 62 3.73 -1.30 -6.13
C ILE A 62 4.22 0.04 -6.67
N TYR A 63 4.29 1.03 -5.80
CA TYR A 63 4.82 2.35 -6.12
C TYR A 63 5.93 2.72 -5.14
N GLY A 64 6.88 3.52 -5.62
CA GLY A 64 7.78 4.22 -4.73
C GLY A 64 7.01 5.24 -3.91
N TYR A 65 7.34 5.30 -2.63
CA TYR A 65 6.68 6.14 -1.63
C TYR A 65 7.68 7.16 -1.08
N LYS A 66 7.22 8.41 -0.93
CA LYS A 66 8.01 9.45 -0.32
C LYS A 66 7.11 10.41 0.45
N GLU A 67 7.35 10.51 1.75
CA GLU A 67 6.73 11.52 2.61
C GLU A 67 7.75 12.58 3.02
N ASP A 68 7.25 13.78 3.31
CA ASP A 68 8.08 14.83 3.91
C ASP A 68 7.97 14.75 5.43
N GLU A 69 8.94 14.09 6.07
CA GLU A 69 8.99 13.95 7.54
C GLU A 69 9.01 15.31 8.28
N SER A 70 9.35 16.41 7.59
CA SER A 70 9.41 17.75 8.19
C SER A 70 8.05 18.47 8.20
N ASP A 71 7.11 18.07 7.34
CA ASP A 71 5.77 18.66 7.27
C ASP A 71 4.69 17.57 7.37
N PRO A 72 4.04 17.42 8.53
CA PRO A 72 2.99 16.41 8.71
C PRO A 72 1.70 16.68 7.91
N ASN A 73 1.62 17.81 7.20
CA ASN A 73 0.51 18.11 6.27
C ASN A 73 0.96 18.00 4.81
N ALA A 74 2.23 17.65 4.54
CA ALA A 74 2.67 17.36 3.19
C ALA A 74 1.98 16.10 2.68
N GLU A 75 1.54 16.19 1.44
CA GLU A 75 0.93 15.07 0.72
C GLU A 75 2.05 14.10 0.29
N PRO A 76 1.96 12.79 0.61
CA PRO A 76 2.93 11.82 0.10
C PRO A 76 2.98 11.80 -1.42
N GLU A 77 4.19 11.63 -1.95
CA GLU A 77 4.46 11.51 -3.38
C GLU A 77 4.60 10.03 -3.75
N LEU A 78 3.86 9.61 -4.80
CA LEU A 78 3.98 8.28 -5.39
C LEU A 78 4.68 8.35 -6.74
N PHE A 79 5.57 7.40 -7.01
CA PHE A 79 6.29 7.33 -8.28
C PHE A 79 6.37 5.91 -8.83
N PHE A 80 6.36 5.78 -10.16
CA PHE A 80 6.52 4.50 -10.84
C PHE A 80 7.96 3.99 -10.70
N ILE A 81 8.10 2.69 -10.51
CA ILE A 81 9.38 1.99 -10.51
C ILE A 81 9.71 1.65 -11.97
N GLU A 82 10.73 2.30 -12.53
CA GLU A 82 11.16 2.08 -13.92
C GLU A 82 12.15 0.91 -14.06
N ASP A 83 12.81 0.54 -12.97
CA ASP A 83 13.86 -0.47 -12.94
C ASP A 83 13.27 -1.83 -12.52
N GLU A 84 13.45 -2.83 -13.38
CA GLU A 84 12.90 -4.19 -13.16
C GLU A 84 13.54 -4.87 -11.95
N ASP A 85 14.86 -4.68 -11.72
CA ASP A 85 15.55 -5.26 -10.55
C ASP A 85 15.04 -4.63 -9.24
N GLU A 86 14.74 -3.32 -9.25
CA GLU A 86 14.12 -2.62 -8.12
C GLU A 86 12.71 -3.15 -7.83
N TYR A 87 11.90 -3.33 -8.86
CA TYR A 87 10.55 -3.88 -8.73
C TYR A 87 10.57 -5.31 -8.17
N ASP A 88 11.43 -6.18 -8.73
CA ASP A 88 11.59 -7.56 -8.27
C ASP A 88 12.02 -7.62 -6.81
N ALA A 89 12.94 -6.75 -6.38
CA ALA A 89 13.40 -6.71 -4.99
C ALA A 89 12.28 -6.33 -4.00
N VAL A 90 11.38 -5.43 -4.38
CA VAL A 90 10.23 -5.04 -3.55
C VAL A 90 9.17 -6.12 -3.54
N SER A 91 8.94 -6.77 -4.70
CA SER A 91 8.02 -7.90 -4.80
C SER A 91 8.46 -9.07 -3.90
N ASP A 92 9.75 -9.41 -3.90
CA ASP A 92 10.31 -10.47 -3.05
C ASP A 92 10.15 -10.12 -1.56
N ALA A 93 10.39 -8.85 -1.19
CA ALA A 93 10.16 -8.37 0.17
C ALA A 93 8.68 -8.40 0.58
N PHE A 94 7.76 -8.15 -0.36
CA PHE A 94 6.33 -8.23 -0.13
C PHE A 94 5.85 -9.67 0.04
N ASP A 95 6.34 -10.61 -0.77
CA ASP A 95 6.06 -12.03 -0.62
C ASP A 95 6.56 -12.55 0.75
N GLU A 96 7.78 -12.16 1.17
CA GLU A 96 8.30 -12.51 2.51
C GLU A 96 7.43 -11.90 3.63
N TYR A 97 6.94 -10.68 3.46
CA TYR A 97 6.00 -10.06 4.40
C TYR A 97 4.69 -10.83 4.49
N LEU A 98 4.11 -11.25 3.37
CA LEU A 98 2.87 -12.04 3.36
C LEU A 98 3.06 -13.39 4.06
N ASP A 99 4.16 -14.09 3.79
CA ASP A 99 4.51 -15.34 4.48
C ASP A 99 4.62 -15.11 6.00
N GLN A 100 5.21 -13.98 6.41
CA GLN A 100 5.32 -13.63 7.82
C GLN A 100 3.97 -13.32 8.47
N VAL A 101 3.10 -12.57 7.80
CA VAL A 101 1.75 -12.24 8.28
C VAL A 101 0.89 -13.49 8.38
N GLU A 102 0.90 -14.36 7.37
CA GLU A 102 0.20 -15.65 7.41
C GLU A 102 0.69 -16.50 8.59
N PHE A 103 1.99 -16.50 8.86
CA PHE A 103 2.57 -17.20 10.00
C PHE A 103 2.15 -16.62 11.35
N ASP A 104 2.05 -15.30 11.47
CA ASP A 104 1.60 -14.63 12.71
C ASP A 104 0.14 -14.95 13.02
N GLU A 105 -0.73 -15.00 12.00
CA GLU A 105 -2.13 -15.46 12.15
C GLU A 105 -2.22 -16.93 12.57
N LEU A 106 -1.40 -17.82 11.97
CA LEU A 106 -1.34 -19.23 12.36
C LEU A 106 -0.85 -19.45 13.81
N ILE A 107 0.02 -18.56 14.31
CA ILE A 107 0.51 -18.58 15.70
C ILE A 107 -0.54 -18.03 16.68
N ASP A 108 -1.30 -16.99 16.31
CA ASP A 108 -2.39 -16.47 17.16
C ASP A 108 -3.51 -17.51 17.33
N GLU A 109 -3.84 -18.28 16.27
CA GLU A 109 -4.83 -19.36 16.36
C GLU A 109 -4.35 -20.57 17.19
N SER A 110 -3.07 -20.96 17.08
CA SER A 110 -2.53 -22.09 17.88
C SER A 110 -2.44 -21.80 19.38
N SER A 111 -2.40 -20.53 19.78
CA SER A 111 -2.36 -20.12 21.19
C SER A 111 -3.73 -20.23 21.90
N LYS A 112 -4.82 -20.43 21.16
CA LYS A 112 -6.18 -20.65 21.70
C LYS A 112 -6.51 -22.13 21.95
N GLY A 113 -5.54 -23.04 21.85
CA GLY A 113 -5.72 -24.50 21.91
C GLY A 113 -5.35 -25.22 23.22
N SER A 114 -5.16 -24.55 24.36
CA SER A 114 -5.00 -25.25 25.65
C SER A 114 -5.40 -24.40 26.85
N ARG A 115 -6.64 -24.54 27.30
CA ARG A 115 -7.02 -24.44 28.72
C ARG A 115 -8.00 -25.53 29.06
#